data_AF-A0A3S0DG11-F1
#
_entry.id   AF-A0A3S0DG11-F1
#
_cell.length_a   1.000
_cell.length_b   1.000
_cell.length_c   1.000
_cell.angle_alpha   90.00
_cell.angle_beta   90.00
_cell.angle_gamma   90.00
#
_symmetry.space_group_name_H-M   'P 1'
#
loop_
_entity.id
_entity.type
_entity.pdbx_description
1 polymer ?
#
loop_
_entity_poly.entity_id
_entity_poly.type
_entity_poly.pdbx_seq_one_letter_code
_entity_poly.pdbx_strand_id
1 'polypeptide(L)' 'LGVIGITYGAICAAMQKDLKRLVAYSSIAHLGFIVLGTFSLTVQGITGGLVVMVNHGIATGALFLLVGIIYD' A
#
# COMPACT_ATOMS: atom_id res chain seq x y z
N LEU A 1 -9.42 12.63 0.58
CA LEU A 1 -8.11 12.29 -0.03
C LEU A 1 -7.80 10.80 0.02
N GLY A 2 -7.92 10.11 1.16
CA GLY A 2 -7.58 8.67 1.26
C GLY A 2 -8.31 7.76 0.25
N VAL A 3 -9.63 7.93 0.06
CA VAL A 3 -10.40 7.15 -0.95
C VAL A 3 -9.83 7.33 -2.36
N ILE A 4 -9.52 8.58 -2.72
CA ILE A 4 -8.94 8.92 -4.03
C ILE A 4 -7.55 8.31 -4.17
N GLY A 5 -6.73 8.34 -3.12
CA GLY A 5 -5.40 7.70 -3.12
C GLY A 5 -5.47 6.19 -3.31
N ILE A 6 -6.45 5.52 -2.69
CA ILE A 6 -6.68 4.08 -2.87
C ILE A 6 -7.04 3.78 -4.32
N THR A 7 -8.08 4.43 -4.85
CA THR A 7 -8.58 4.13 -6.20
C THR A 7 -7.57 4.52 -7.27
N TYR A 8 -7.00 5.72 -7.19
CA TYR A 8 -6.00 6.18 -8.15
C TYR A 8 -4.71 5.36 -8.09
N GLY A 9 -4.19 5.09 -6.88
CA GLY A 9 -3.02 4.24 -6.69
C GLY A 9 -3.21 2.84 -7.26
N ALA A 10 -4.38 2.23 -7.05
CA ALA A 10 -4.71 0.91 -7.57
C ALA A 10 -4.80 0.89 -9.12
N ILE A 11 -5.45 1.87 -9.72
CA ILE A 11 -5.53 2.00 -11.18
C ILE A 11 -4.14 2.20 -11.78
N CYS A 12 -3.35 3.12 -11.20
CA CYS A 12 -1.98 3.36 -11.65
C CYS A 12 -1.10 2.11 -11.50
N ALA A 13 -1.24 1.32 -10.43
CA ALA A 13 -0.53 0.08 -10.23
C ALA A 13 -0.89 -0.98 -11.28
N ALA A 14 -2.18 -1.13 -11.61
CA ALA A 14 -2.67 -2.07 -12.61
C ALA A 14 -2.15 -1.76 -14.03
N MET A 15 -1.81 -0.50 -14.31
CA MET A 15 -1.26 -0.08 -15.60
C MET A 15 0.27 -0.27 -15.71
N GLN A 16 0.96 -0.61 -14.61
CA GLN A 16 2.41 -0.78 -14.65
C GLN A 16 2.79 -2.09 -15.33
N LYS A 17 3.79 -2.02 -16.22
CA LYS A 17 4.37 -3.19 -16.90
C LYS A 17 5.58 -3.77 -16.16
N ASP A 18 6.20 -2.98 -15.28
CA ASP A 18 7.37 -3.39 -14.48
C ASP A 18 6.95 -3.81 -13.07
N LEU A 19 7.41 -4.98 -12.60
CA LEU A 19 7.06 -5.50 -11.27
C LEU A 19 7.52 -4.57 -10.14
N LYS A 20 8.72 -3.99 -10.23
CA LYS A 20 9.22 -3.02 -9.22
C LYS A 20 8.29 -1.81 -9.09
N ARG A 21 7.80 -1.29 -10.24
CA ARG A 21 6.86 -0.16 -10.26
C ARG A 21 5.48 -0.58 -9.77
N LEU A 22 4.99 -1.76 -10.17
CA LEU A 22 3.72 -2.28 -9.70
C LEU A 22 3.67 -2.37 -8.16
N VAL A 23 4.71 -2.91 -7.53
CA VAL A 23 4.82 -2.98 -6.06
C VAL A 23 4.87 -1.58 -5.43
N ALA A 24 5.62 -0.64 -6.03
CA ALA A 24 5.70 0.74 -5.55
C ALA A 24 4.36 1.48 -5.64
N TYR A 25 3.63 1.37 -6.74
CA TYR A 25 2.33 2.04 -6.92
C TYR A 25 1.23 1.38 -6.09
N SER A 26 1.27 0.05 -5.91
CA SER A 26 0.36 -0.66 -4.99
C SER A 26 0.55 -0.16 -3.54
N SER A 27 1.77 0.21 -3.14
CA SER A 27 2.04 0.79 -1.83
C SER A 27 1.31 2.12 -1.60
N ILE A 28 1.23 2.97 -2.61
CA ILE A 28 0.51 4.25 -2.54
C ILE A 28 -0.99 4.02 -2.24
N ALA A 29 -1.59 2.99 -2.82
CA ALA A 29 -2.98 2.64 -2.52
C ALA A 29 -3.15 2.18 -1.05
N HIS A 30 -2.22 1.38 -0.53
CA HIS A 30 -2.21 0.95 0.87
C HIS A 30 -2.09 2.11 1.87
N LEU A 31 -1.28 3.13 1.56
CA LEU A 31 -1.17 4.33 2.38
C LEU A 31 -2.51 5.08 2.48
N GLY A 32 -3.33 5.04 1.43
CA GLY A 32 -4.67 5.62 1.46
C GLY A 32 -5.61 4.99 2.50
N PHE A 33 -5.48 3.68 2.78
CA PHE A 33 -6.22 3.00 3.86
C PHE A 33 -5.74 3.43 5.24
N ILE A 34 -4.43 3.58 5.42
CA ILE A 34 -3.85 4.03 6.69
C ILE A 34 -4.36 5.44 7.02
N VAL A 35 -4.30 6.36 6.04
CA VAL A 35 -4.81 7.73 6.19
C VAL A 35 -6.31 7.72 6.47
N LEU A 36 -7.11 6.93 5.75
CA LEU A 36 -8.55 6.84 6.05
C LEU A 36 -8.84 6.32 7.46
N GLY A 37 -8.12 5.30 7.90
CA GLY A 37 -8.31 4.69 9.22
C GLY A 37 -7.96 5.67 10.34
N THR A 38 -6.78 6.30 10.28
CA THR A 38 -6.30 7.22 11.31
C THR A 38 -7.15 8.48 11.40
N PHE A 39 -7.57 9.04 10.27
CA PHE A 39 -8.41 10.24 10.23
C PHE A 39 -9.90 9.96 10.49
N SER A 40 -10.32 8.71 10.67
CA SER A 40 -11.69 8.41 11.14
C SER A 40 -11.91 8.78 12.61
N LEU A 41 -10.83 8.98 13.38
CA LEU A 41 -10.85 9.31 14.83
C LEU A 41 -11.63 8.31 15.70
N THR A 42 -11.88 7.10 15.19
CA THR A 42 -12.45 5.99 15.95
C THR A 42 -11.33 5.10 16.48
N VAL A 43 -11.54 4.47 17.62
CA VAL A 43 -10.58 3.52 18.19
C VAL A 43 -10.29 2.39 17.20
N GLN A 44 -11.34 1.88 16.54
CA GLN A 44 -11.26 0.83 15.52
C GLN A 44 -10.50 1.30 14.28
N GLY A 45 -10.72 2.54 13.82
CA GLY A 45 -10.02 3.07 12.66
C GLY A 45 -8.54 3.35 12.91
N ILE A 46 -8.19 3.87 14.09
CA ILE A 46 -6.79 4.11 14.48
C ILE A 46 -6.06 2.77 14.65
N THR A 47 -6.63 1.82 15.38
CA THR A 47 -6.04 0.49 15.57
C THR A 47 -5.93 -0.27 14.24
N GLY A 48 -6.96 -0.22 13.40
CA GLY A 48 -6.95 -0.80 12.05
C GLY A 48 -5.89 -0.16 11.16
N GLY A 49 -5.77 1.17 11.18
CA GLY A 49 -4.74 1.90 10.43
C GLY A 49 -3.31 1.51 10.86
N LEU A 50 -3.11 1.30 12.16
CA LEU A 50 -1.81 0.87 12.71
C LEU A 50 -1.46 -0.56 12.30
N VAL A 51 -2.43 -1.48 12.34
CA VAL A 51 -2.26 -2.85 11.83
C VAL A 51 -1.92 -2.85 10.34
N VAL A 52 -2.63 -2.04 9.55
CA VAL A 52 -2.34 -1.90 8.10
C VAL A 52 -0.95 -1.32 7.88
N MET A 53 -0.48 -0.37 8.69
CA MET A 53 0.87 0.19 8.58
C MET A 53 1.96 -0.87 8.77
N VAL A 54 1.83 -1.70 9.81
CA VAL A 54 2.78 -2.79 10.08
C VAL A 54 2.73 -3.84 8.97
N ASN A 55 1.52 -4.31 8.61
CA ASN A 55 1.35 -5.30 7.55
C ASN A 55 1.90 -4.80 6.21
N HIS A 56 1.68 -3.52 5.90
CA HIS A 56 2.16 -2.89 4.69
C HIS A 56 3.69 -2.92 4.59
N GLY A 57 4.40 -2.55 5.66
CA GLY A 57 5.86 -2.56 5.69
C GLY A 57 6.44 -3.96 5.50
N ILE A 58 5.85 -4.97 6.15
CA ILE A 58 6.30 -6.36 6.02
C ILE A 58 6.02 -6.89 4.61
N ALA A 59 4.80 -6.73 4.10
CA ALA A 59 4.40 -7.26 2.80
C ALA A 59 5.14 -6.59 1.65
N THR A 60 5.32 -5.26 1.68
CA THR A 60 6.10 -4.57 0.64
C THR A 60 7.58 -4.89 0.69
N GLY A 61 8.17 -4.98 1.88
CA GLY A 61 9.56 -5.43 2.04
C GLY A 61 9.78 -6.82 1.44
N ALA A 62 8.90 -7.78 1.76
CA ALA A 62 8.95 -9.12 1.20
C ALA A 62 8.79 -9.13 -0.34
N LEU A 63 7.84 -8.35 -0.87
CA LEU A 63 7.64 -8.21 -2.32
C LEU A 63 8.86 -7.61 -3.02
N PHE A 64 9.49 -6.58 -2.45
CA PHE A 64 10.69 -5.99 -3.04
C PHE A 64 11.88 -6.97 -3.04
N LEU A 65 12.03 -7.80 -1.99
CA LEU A 65 13.04 -8.85 -1.95
C LEU A 65 12.79 -9.92 -3.04
N LEU A 66 11.55 -10.41 -3.16
CA LEU A 66 11.18 -11.38 -4.19
C LEU A 66 11.39 -10.84 -5.60
N VAL A 67 10.98 -9.60 -5.84
CA VAL A 67 11.23 -8.93 -7.12
C VAL A 67 12.73 -8.76 -7.35
N GLY A 68 13.53 -8.49 -6.31
CA GLY A 68 14.99 -8.49 -6.39
C GLY A 68 15.55 -9.81 -6.93
N ILE A 69 15.07 -10.94 -6.38
CA ILE A 69 15.48 -12.29 -6.79
C ILE A 69 15.03 -12.64 -8.22
N ILE A 70 13.86 -12.16 -8.66
CA ILE A 70 13.33 -12.45 -10.01
C ILE A 70 14.06 -11.65 -11.11
N TYR A 71 14.58 -10.47 -10.78
CA TYR A 71 15.31 -9.61 -11.73
C TYR A 71 16.80 -9.96 -11.84
N ASP A 72 17.32 -10.79 -10.94
CA ASP A 72 18.65 -11.39 -10.99
C ASP A 72 18.62 -12.67 -11.83
#